data_AF-U1WP83-F1
#
_entry.id   AF-U1WP83-F1
#
_cell.length_a   1.000
_cell.length_b   1.000
_cell.length_c   1.000
_cell.angle_alpha   90.00
_cell.angle_beta   90.00
_cell.angle_gamma   90.00
#
_symmetry.space_group_name_H-M   'P 1'
#
loop_
_entity.id
_entity.type
_entity.pdbx_description
1 polymer ?
#
loop_
_entity_poly.entity_id
_entity_poly.type
_entity_poly.pdbx_seq_one_letter_code
_entity_poly.pdbx_strand_id
1 'polypeptide(L)'
;MNFMKKSIFLLSVFMILTCIISTESYAKSKNFKSYQGNWSYKSKVGKYGHLGLMLNIKFKNNNTASIEVTSDYFLPLDDTKKNFENGVGKMRSALVETQLIFNQNGVATKKYKDEYSNGILTVQLKGNKMLLKWKDIEYISEYSIPEGDYILTKVK
;
A
#
# COMPACT_ATOMS: atom_id res chain seq x y z
N MET A 1 -48.79 -30.68 19.82
CA MET A 1 -47.39 -30.74 19.34
C MET A 1 -47.06 -29.81 18.16
N ASN A 2 -47.92 -28.84 17.80
CA ASN A 2 -47.72 -27.92 16.67
C ASN A 2 -47.33 -26.47 17.07
N PHE A 3 -47.42 -26.12 18.36
CA PHE A 3 -47.10 -24.77 18.86
C PHE A 3 -45.60 -24.58 19.13
N MET A 4 -44.94 -25.57 19.74
CA MET A 4 -43.49 -25.51 20.02
C MET A 4 -42.63 -25.44 18.74
N LYS A 5 -43.04 -26.13 17.66
CA LYS A 5 -42.32 -26.10 16.37
C LYS A 5 -42.39 -24.73 15.69
N LYS A 6 -43.48 -23.97 15.88
CA LYS A 6 -43.63 -22.61 15.33
C LYS A 6 -42.79 -21.58 16.09
N SER A 7 -42.65 -21.72 17.41
CA SER A 7 -41.79 -20.83 18.23
C SER A 7 -40.30 -21.01 17.94
N ILE A 8 -39.84 -22.24 17.74
CA ILE A 8 -38.42 -22.51 17.44
C ILE A 8 -38.05 -21.96 16.05
N PHE A 9 -38.96 -22.01 15.09
CA PHE A 9 -38.75 -21.47 13.75
C PHE A 9 -38.73 -19.93 13.70
N LEU A 10 -39.51 -19.26 14.56
CA LEU A 10 -39.48 -17.79 14.65
C LEU A 10 -38.18 -17.28 15.30
N LEU A 11 -37.66 -18.01 16.29
CA LEU A 11 -36.43 -17.64 17.01
C LEU A 11 -35.19 -17.76 16.11
N SER A 12 -35.14 -18.78 15.24
CA SER A 12 -34.03 -18.96 14.29
C SER A 12 -34.02 -17.90 13.18
N VAL A 13 -35.19 -17.46 12.71
CA VAL A 13 -35.28 -16.35 11.73
C VAL A 13 -34.84 -15.02 12.35
N PHE A 14 -35.13 -14.77 13.63
CA PHE A 14 -34.71 -13.55 14.33
C PHE A 14 -33.20 -13.51 14.64
N MET A 15 -32.57 -14.66 14.92
CA MET A 15 -31.10 -14.77 15.07
C MET A 15 -30.36 -14.55 13.74
N ILE A 16 -30.91 -15.01 12.62
CA ILE A 16 -30.29 -14.78 11.30
C ILE A 16 -30.40 -13.29 10.92
N LEU A 17 -31.51 -12.63 11.26
CA LEU A 17 -31.71 -11.21 10.94
C LEU A 17 -30.79 -10.27 11.73
N THR A 18 -30.41 -10.64 12.97
CA THR A 18 -29.53 -9.81 13.82
C THR A 18 -28.05 -9.92 13.42
N CYS A 19 -27.61 -11.04 12.85
CA CYS A 19 -26.26 -11.17 12.29
C CYS A 19 -26.02 -10.30 11.04
N ILE A 20 -27.07 -9.91 10.32
CA ILE A 20 -26.94 -9.10 9.09
C ILE A 20 -26.78 -7.61 9.42
N ILE A 21 -27.23 -7.15 10.61
CA ILE A 21 -27.30 -5.73 10.97
C ILE A 21 -25.99 -5.21 11.59
N SER A 22 -25.07 -6.09 12.00
CA SER A 22 -23.78 -5.70 12.58
C SER A 22 -22.61 -5.72 11.58
N THR A 23 -22.87 -5.41 10.31
CA THR A 23 -21.80 -4.84 9.49
C THR A 23 -21.72 -3.38 9.87
N GLU A 24 -20.79 -3.05 10.77
CA GLU A 24 -20.32 -1.68 10.89
C GLU A 24 -19.97 -1.22 9.49
N SER A 25 -20.85 -0.39 8.92
CA SER A 25 -20.58 0.32 7.69
C SER A 25 -19.38 1.17 8.02
N TYR A 26 -18.18 0.71 7.63
CA TYR A 26 -17.00 1.56 7.58
C TYR A 26 -17.42 2.77 6.78
N ALA A 27 -17.66 3.86 7.52
CA ALA A 27 -18.27 5.06 7.02
C ALA A 27 -17.61 5.41 5.70
N LYS A 28 -18.45 5.59 4.66
CA LYS A 28 -18.10 6.26 3.39
C LYS A 28 -17.07 7.34 3.71
N SER A 29 -15.81 7.03 3.43
CA SER A 29 -14.72 7.84 3.91
C SER A 29 -14.73 9.16 3.15
N LYS A 30 -14.65 10.23 3.95
CA LYS A 30 -14.63 11.63 3.54
C LYS A 30 -13.70 11.82 2.33
N ASN A 31 -14.21 12.48 1.28
CA ASN A 31 -13.47 13.02 0.12
C ASN A 31 -11.94 13.10 0.37
N PHE A 32 -11.22 12.07 -0.07
CA PHE A 32 -9.76 12.04 -0.03
C PHE A 32 -9.26 13.01 -1.11
N LYS A 33 -8.49 14.05 -0.75
CA LYS A 33 -8.12 15.13 -1.69
C LYS A 33 -6.69 15.01 -2.22
N SER A 34 -5.73 14.70 -1.36
CA SER A 34 -4.35 14.33 -1.71
C SER A 34 -3.59 14.04 -0.42
N TYR A 35 -2.62 13.13 -0.46
CA TYR A 35 -1.74 12.83 0.66
C TYR A 35 -0.31 12.73 0.18
N GLN A 36 0.61 13.07 1.07
CA GLN A 36 2.04 12.86 0.89
C GLN A 36 2.57 12.15 2.13
N GLY A 37 3.40 11.15 1.95
CA GLY A 37 4.04 10.45 3.04
C GLY A 37 5.52 10.30 2.80
N ASN A 38 6.28 10.29 3.88
CA ASN A 38 7.68 9.97 3.85
C ASN A 38 7.88 8.59 4.44
N TRP A 39 8.82 7.85 3.89
CA TRP A 39 9.31 6.62 4.46
C TRP A 39 10.74 6.81 4.92
N SER A 40 10.96 6.60 6.22
CA SER A 40 12.25 6.76 6.87
C SER A 40 12.72 5.41 7.39
N TYR A 41 13.02 4.48 6.50
CA TYR A 41 13.73 3.27 6.88
C TYR A 41 14.72 2.89 5.77
N LYS A 42 15.97 2.60 6.16
CA LYS A 42 16.90 1.86 5.31
C LYS A 42 16.31 0.46 5.11
N SER A 43 15.51 0.24 4.08
CA SER A 43 15.06 -1.12 3.74
C SER A 43 15.57 -1.54 2.37
N LYS A 44 15.53 -2.86 2.18
CA LYS A 44 16.10 -3.64 1.07
C LYS A 44 15.45 -3.25 -0.26
N VAL A 45 15.91 -2.16 -0.87
CA VAL A 45 15.63 -1.86 -2.27
C VAL A 45 16.96 -2.01 -3.00
N GLY A 46 17.09 -3.10 -3.73
CA GLY A 46 18.35 -3.49 -4.38
C GLY A 46 19.58 -3.59 -3.47
N LYS A 47 20.76 -3.33 -4.06
CA LYS A 47 22.07 -3.33 -3.38
C LYS A 47 22.43 -1.98 -2.73
N TYR A 48 21.61 -0.93 -2.92
CA TYR A 48 21.97 0.45 -2.59
C TYR A 48 21.13 1.01 -1.45
N GLY A 49 21.72 1.90 -0.66
CA GLY A 49 20.97 2.66 0.34
C GLY A 49 20.15 3.76 -0.31
N HIS A 50 18.83 3.72 -0.17
CA HIS A 50 17.95 4.85 -0.47
C HIS A 50 18.04 5.87 0.68
N LEU A 51 18.19 7.15 0.36
CA LEU A 51 18.37 8.21 1.35
C LEU A 51 17.04 8.86 1.76
N GLY A 52 16.08 8.90 0.84
CA GLY A 52 14.77 9.46 1.07
C GLY A 52 13.76 8.92 0.07
N LEU A 53 12.57 8.60 0.57
CA LEU A 53 11.45 8.12 -0.22
C LEU A 53 10.23 8.97 0.10
N MET A 54 9.68 9.55 -0.96
CA MET A 54 8.46 10.34 -0.91
C MET A 54 7.38 9.58 -1.66
N LEU A 55 6.21 9.49 -1.05
CA LEU A 55 5.03 8.88 -1.62
C LEU A 55 3.94 9.94 -1.74
N ASN A 56 3.47 10.18 -2.94
CA ASN A 56 2.31 11.02 -3.23
C ASN A 56 1.10 10.12 -3.57
N ILE A 57 -0.06 10.45 -3.01
CA ILE A 57 -1.31 9.74 -3.26
C ILE A 57 -2.38 10.76 -3.65
N LYS A 58 -2.92 10.62 -4.85
CA LYS A 58 -4.02 11.45 -5.34
C LYS A 58 -5.23 10.59 -5.63
N PHE A 59 -6.30 10.80 -4.87
CA PHE A 59 -7.57 10.13 -5.10
C PHE A 59 -8.33 10.80 -6.24
N LYS A 60 -8.73 10.02 -7.23
CA LYS A 60 -9.63 10.46 -8.32
C LYS A 60 -11.08 10.44 -7.85
N ASN A 61 -11.43 9.47 -7.00
CA ASN A 61 -12.74 9.31 -6.37
C ASN A 61 -12.55 8.52 -5.05
N ASN A 62 -13.65 8.03 -4.45
CA ASN A 62 -13.61 7.40 -3.13
C ASN A 62 -12.88 6.05 -3.06
N ASN A 63 -12.63 5.38 -4.18
CA ASN A 63 -11.99 4.06 -4.21
C ASN A 63 -10.75 4.00 -5.11
N THR A 64 -10.53 5.00 -5.94
CA THR A 64 -9.47 4.99 -6.96
C THR A 64 -8.44 6.06 -6.64
N ALA A 65 -7.18 5.66 -6.47
CA ALA A 65 -6.07 6.56 -6.28
C ALA A 65 -4.95 6.30 -7.26
N SER A 66 -4.28 7.37 -7.68
CA SER A 66 -2.95 7.32 -8.28
C SER A 66 -1.94 7.44 -7.14
N ILE A 67 -0.96 6.53 -7.12
CA ILE A 67 0.19 6.62 -6.24
C ILE A 67 1.44 6.86 -7.06
N GLU A 68 2.31 7.71 -6.54
CA GLU A 68 3.60 8.07 -7.12
C GLU A 68 4.64 7.95 -6.02
N VAL A 69 5.72 7.24 -6.29
CA VAL A 69 6.86 7.14 -5.38
C VAL A 69 8.08 7.72 -6.04
N THR A 70 8.68 8.71 -5.38
CA THR A 70 9.97 9.28 -5.76
C THR A 70 11.02 8.80 -4.78
N SER A 71 12.12 8.28 -5.31
CA SER A 71 13.23 7.79 -4.50
C SER A 71 14.54 8.38 -4.97
N ASP A 72 15.33 8.91 -4.04
CA ASP A 72 16.72 9.26 -4.29
C ASP A 72 17.64 8.20 -3.71
N TYR A 73 18.57 7.71 -4.53
CA TYR A 73 19.52 6.68 -4.14
C TYR A 73 20.93 7.01 -4.63
N PHE A 74 21.90 6.54 -3.86
CA PHE A 74 23.31 6.68 -4.20
C PHE A 74 23.80 5.45 -4.96
N LEU A 75 24.26 5.65 -6.18
CA LEU A 75 24.88 4.62 -7.01
C LEU A 75 26.41 4.75 -6.90
N PRO A 76 27.11 3.82 -6.21
CA PRO A 76 28.56 3.84 -6.13
C PRO A 76 29.18 3.61 -7.51
N LEU A 77 30.35 4.23 -7.75
CA LEU A 77 31.13 3.97 -8.95
C LEU A 77 31.44 2.47 -9.05
N ASP A 78 31.25 1.89 -10.23
CA ASP A 78 31.48 0.46 -10.54
C ASP A 78 30.70 -0.55 -9.66
N ASP A 79 29.60 -0.15 -9.01
CA ASP A 79 28.79 -1.03 -8.13
C ASP A 79 29.60 -1.71 -6.99
N THR A 80 30.64 -1.04 -6.46
CA THR A 80 31.47 -1.63 -5.39
C THR A 80 31.10 -1.15 -3.99
N LYS A 81 31.16 -2.05 -3.00
CA LYS A 81 30.98 -1.73 -1.57
C LYS A 81 31.97 -0.66 -1.09
N LYS A 82 33.23 -0.73 -1.53
CA LYS A 82 34.27 0.25 -1.19
C LYS A 82 33.87 1.66 -1.65
N ASN A 83 33.37 1.80 -2.88
CA ASN A 83 32.95 3.10 -3.40
C ASN A 83 31.67 3.61 -2.70
N PHE A 84 30.79 2.69 -2.28
CA PHE A 84 29.64 3.03 -1.44
C PHE A 84 30.07 3.61 -0.08
N GLU A 85 30.92 2.89 0.65
CA GLU A 85 31.41 3.31 1.97
C GLU A 85 32.22 4.62 1.92
N ASN A 86 32.94 4.86 0.82
CA ASN A 86 33.72 6.08 0.62
C ASN A 86 32.94 7.22 -0.08
N GLY A 87 31.65 7.05 -0.39
CA GLY A 87 30.83 8.08 -1.03
C GLY A 87 31.28 8.45 -2.46
N VAL A 88 31.98 7.56 -3.16
CA VAL A 88 32.46 7.77 -4.53
C VAL A 88 31.44 7.22 -5.52
N GLY A 89 30.70 8.09 -6.21
CA GLY A 89 29.58 7.68 -7.06
C GLY A 89 28.71 8.84 -7.53
N LYS A 90 27.46 8.53 -7.88
CA LYS A 90 26.48 9.52 -8.37
C LYS A 90 25.14 9.33 -7.69
N MET A 91 24.47 10.43 -7.39
CA MET A 91 23.06 10.40 -7.01
C MET A 91 22.18 10.13 -8.23
N ARG A 92 21.10 9.38 -8.01
CA ARG A 92 20.06 9.04 -8.98
C ARG A 92 18.71 9.19 -8.32
N SER A 93 17.71 9.47 -9.16
CA SER A 93 16.31 9.55 -8.75
C SER A 93 15.49 8.59 -9.59
N ALA A 94 14.57 7.88 -8.97
CA ALA A 94 13.58 7.05 -9.65
C ALA A 94 12.18 7.57 -9.32
N LEU A 95 11.29 7.50 -10.31
CA LEU A 95 9.87 7.81 -10.19
C LEU A 95 9.07 6.58 -10.65
N VAL A 96 8.18 6.10 -9.79
CA VAL A 96 7.31 4.96 -10.10
C VAL A 96 5.86 5.35 -9.83
N GLU A 97 5.00 5.14 -10.81
CA GLU A 97 3.58 5.51 -10.76
C GLU A 97 2.68 4.29 -10.94
N THR A 98 1.56 4.26 -10.22
CA THR A 98 0.50 3.29 -10.50
C THR A 98 -0.87 3.75 -10.04
N GLN A 99 -1.89 3.08 -10.55
CA GLN A 99 -3.28 3.29 -10.14
C GLN A 99 -3.76 2.10 -9.31
N LEU A 100 -4.37 2.41 -8.17
CA LEU A 100 -4.92 1.46 -7.22
C LEU A 100 -6.43 1.63 -7.10
N ILE A 101 -7.14 0.52 -6.98
CA ILE A 101 -8.56 0.47 -6.66
C ILE A 101 -8.68 -0.21 -5.30
N PHE A 102 -9.02 0.57 -4.28
CA PHE A 102 -9.20 0.12 -2.91
C PHE A 102 -10.60 -0.49 -2.73
N ASN A 103 -10.65 -1.61 -2.01
CA ASN A 103 -11.90 -2.17 -1.53
C ASN A 103 -12.43 -1.41 -0.31
N GLN A 104 -13.58 -1.83 0.22
CA GLN A 104 -14.22 -1.20 1.38
C GLN A 104 -13.37 -1.25 2.66
N ASN A 105 -12.41 -2.18 2.74
CA ASN A 105 -11.50 -2.32 3.87
C ASN A 105 -10.22 -1.48 3.71
N GLY A 106 -10.14 -0.63 2.68
CA GLY A 106 -8.96 0.19 2.39
C GLY A 106 -7.77 -0.62 1.88
N VAL A 107 -8.00 -1.78 1.25
CA VAL A 107 -6.95 -2.63 0.67
C VAL A 107 -7.06 -2.61 -0.85
N ALA A 108 -5.92 -2.41 -1.52
CA ALA A 108 -5.76 -2.59 -2.96
C ALA A 108 -4.66 -3.61 -3.23
N THR A 109 -4.81 -4.39 -4.30
CA THR A 109 -3.75 -5.27 -4.80
C THR A 109 -3.47 -4.94 -6.26
N LYS A 110 -2.19 -4.97 -6.63
CA LYS A 110 -1.73 -4.72 -7.99
C LYS A 110 -0.68 -5.76 -8.36
N LYS A 111 -0.97 -6.53 -9.40
CA LYS A 111 0.05 -7.37 -10.03
C LYS A 111 0.99 -6.47 -10.83
N TYR A 112 2.28 -6.59 -10.58
CA TYR A 112 3.33 -6.00 -11.40
C TYR A 112 4.07 -7.10 -12.12
N LYS A 113 4.39 -6.82 -13.37
CA LYS A 113 5.26 -7.65 -14.18
C LYS A 113 6.01 -6.73 -15.15
N ASP A 114 7.29 -6.55 -14.88
CA ASP A 114 8.26 -5.92 -15.76
C ASP A 114 9.49 -6.84 -15.93
N GLU A 115 10.53 -6.34 -16.59
CA GLU A 115 11.77 -7.09 -16.86
C GLU A 115 12.55 -7.46 -15.59
N TYR A 116 12.33 -6.76 -14.48
CA TYR A 116 13.10 -6.88 -13.24
C TYR A 116 12.27 -7.40 -12.06
N SER A 117 10.96 -7.27 -12.12
CA SER A 117 10.06 -7.51 -11.00
C SER A 117 8.75 -8.14 -11.47
N ASN A 118 8.45 -9.29 -10.90
CA ASN A 118 7.19 -10.01 -11.13
C ASN A 118 6.64 -10.39 -9.76
N GLY A 119 5.50 -9.84 -9.38
CA GLY A 119 4.94 -10.03 -8.05
C GLY A 119 3.61 -9.32 -7.84
N ILE A 120 3.10 -9.38 -6.62
CA ILE A 120 1.83 -8.76 -6.23
C ILE A 120 2.09 -7.75 -5.12
N LEU A 121 1.92 -6.46 -5.45
CA LEU A 121 1.94 -5.39 -4.47
C LEU A 121 0.58 -5.29 -3.79
N THR A 122 0.56 -5.42 -2.47
CA THR A 122 -0.60 -5.14 -1.61
C THR A 122 -0.39 -3.80 -0.93
N VAL A 123 -1.40 -2.93 -1.03
CA VAL A 123 -1.41 -1.61 -0.42
C VAL A 123 -2.59 -1.52 0.52
N GLN A 124 -2.32 -1.22 1.79
CA GLN A 124 -3.33 -1.07 2.82
C GLN A 124 -3.31 0.36 3.38
N LEU A 125 -4.43 1.06 3.27
CA LEU A 125 -4.67 2.35 3.89
C LEU A 125 -5.35 2.15 5.24
N LYS A 126 -4.70 2.55 6.33
CA LYS A 126 -5.23 2.48 7.70
C LYS A 126 -5.10 3.84 8.38
N GLY A 127 -6.17 4.61 8.39
CA GLY A 127 -6.16 5.99 8.91
C GLY A 127 -5.23 6.87 8.08
N ASN A 128 -4.20 7.43 8.71
CA ASN A 128 -3.16 8.24 8.06
C ASN A 128 -1.89 7.45 7.73
N LYS A 129 -1.94 6.12 7.67
CA LYS A 129 -0.80 5.28 7.31
C LYS A 129 -1.10 4.47 6.06
N MET A 130 -0.10 4.30 5.21
CA MET A 130 -0.15 3.38 4.08
C MET A 130 0.93 2.33 4.20
N LEU A 131 0.54 1.06 4.16
CA LEU A 131 1.45 -0.07 4.24
C LEU A 131 1.54 -0.74 2.87
N LEU A 132 2.76 -0.91 2.36
CA LEU A 132 3.05 -1.49 1.07
C LEU A 132 3.85 -2.77 1.29
N LYS A 133 3.33 -3.88 0.77
CA LYS A 133 3.96 -5.21 0.89
C LYS A 133 3.87 -5.95 -0.42
N TRP A 134 4.97 -6.55 -0.83
CA TRP A 134 5.01 -7.48 -1.94
C TRP A 134 4.73 -8.90 -1.48
N LYS A 135 4.20 -9.68 -2.40
CA LYS A 135 4.16 -11.13 -2.37
C LYS A 135 4.66 -11.66 -3.69
N ASP A 136 5.21 -12.86 -3.65
CA ASP A 136 5.65 -13.60 -4.83
C ASP A 136 6.64 -12.79 -5.70
N ILE A 137 7.52 -12.02 -5.06
CA ILE A 137 8.58 -11.24 -5.72
C ILE A 137 9.94 -11.80 -5.32
N GLU A 138 10.81 -12.01 -6.30
CA GLU A 138 12.19 -12.45 -6.07
C GLU A 138 13.11 -11.27 -5.73
N TYR A 139 12.91 -10.13 -6.40
CA TYR A 139 13.72 -8.93 -6.27
C TYR A 139 12.88 -7.66 -6.48
N ILE A 140 13.04 -6.68 -5.58
CA ILE A 140 12.48 -5.33 -5.70
C ILE A 140 13.56 -4.44 -6.29
N SER A 141 13.38 -4.06 -7.55
CA SER A 141 14.29 -3.16 -8.27
C SER A 141 14.06 -1.70 -7.89
N GLU A 142 14.99 -0.84 -8.29
CA GLU A 142 14.88 0.62 -8.22
C GLU A 142 13.71 1.19 -9.07
N TYR A 143 13.17 0.38 -9.99
CA TYR A 143 11.99 0.72 -10.81
C TYR A 143 10.68 0.20 -10.21
N SER A 144 10.75 -0.47 -9.06
CA SER A 144 9.59 -0.94 -8.33
C SER A 144 9.19 0.00 -7.21
N ILE A 145 7.91 -0.02 -6.88
CA ILE A 145 7.44 0.62 -5.65
C ILE A 145 8.03 -0.13 -4.44
N PRO A 146 8.81 0.52 -3.58
CA PRO A 146 9.43 -0.15 -2.44
C PRO A 146 8.40 -0.45 -1.34
N GLU A 147 8.60 -1.58 -0.66
CA GLU A 147 7.82 -1.90 0.54
C GLU A 147 8.09 -0.88 1.63
N GLY A 148 7.07 -0.62 2.44
CA GLY A 148 7.24 0.28 3.56
C GLY A 148 5.93 0.69 4.21
N ASP A 149 6.09 1.23 5.42
CA ASP A 149 5.01 1.84 6.18
C ASP A 149 5.18 3.36 6.11
N TYR A 150 4.34 4.01 5.31
CA TYR A 150 4.37 5.45 5.08
C TYR A 150 3.41 6.16 6.03
N ILE A 151 3.89 7.20 6.70
CA ILE A 151 3.03 8.10 7.46
C ILE A 151 2.56 9.19 6.50
N LEU A 152 1.26 9.24 6.25
CA LEU A 152 0.62 10.17 5.35
C LEU A 152 0.21 11.46 6.06
N THR A 153 0.54 12.57 5.42
CA THR A 153 0.08 13.91 5.76
C THR A 153 -0.83 14.40 4.63
N LYS A 154 -1.96 14.98 5.00
CA LYS A 154 -2.89 15.53 4.01
C LYS A 154 -2.27 16.78 3.39
N VAL A 155 -2.26 16.86 2.06
CA VAL A 155 -1.80 18.04 1.33
C VAL A 155 -3.02 18.92 1.01
N LYS A 156 -2.86 20.24 1.14
CA LYS A 156 -3.93 21.22 0.89
C LYS A 156 -4.10 21.49 -0.59
#